data_AF-A0A520BJQ2-F1
#
_entry.id   AF-A0A520BJQ2-F1
#
_cell.length_a   1.000
_cell.length_b   1.000
_cell.length_c   1.000
_cell.angle_alpha   90.00
_cell.angle_beta   90.00
_cell.angle_gamma   90.00
#
_symmetry.space_group_name_H-M   'P 1'
#
loop_
_entity.id
_entity.type
_entity.pdbx_description
1 polymer ?
#
loop_
_entity_poly.entity_id
_entity_poly.type
_entity_poly.pdbx_seq_one_letter_code
_entity_poly.pdbx_strand_id
1 'polypeptide(L)'
;MKRIILSAILFIGMSTIAFAQQDIQKKERKTPEDKAQHVTDALGKKLSLTADQKSKVYAISLGGLKNNKRDHIKGQKPDRSLMKAELEKRDQQILAVLNTDQKTIYQQWKKEKMESMKKHRKDNRRTDKI
;
A
#
# COMPACT_ATOMS: atom_id res chain seq x y z
N MET A 1 27.91 -0.40 28.76
CA MET A 1 26.92 -1.49 28.64
C MET A 1 25.56 -1.00 29.10
N LYS A 2 24.56 -1.17 28.22
CA LYS A 2 23.09 -1.17 28.42
C LYS A 2 22.42 0.10 28.97
N ARG A 3 21.93 0.91 28.02
CA ARG A 3 20.87 1.90 28.20
C ARG A 3 19.56 1.17 28.48
N ILE A 4 18.93 1.44 29.61
CA ILE A 4 17.57 1.01 29.91
C ILE A 4 16.66 2.17 29.50
N ILE A 5 16.06 2.08 28.31
CA ILE A 5 14.98 2.98 27.91
C ILE A 5 13.68 2.25 28.26
N LEU A 6 13.01 2.74 29.29
CA LEU A 6 11.62 2.39 29.61
C LEU A 6 10.71 2.88 28.48
N SER A 7 10.23 1.96 27.65
CA SER A 7 9.16 2.21 26.70
C SER A 7 7.84 1.79 27.32
N ALA A 8 7.11 2.74 27.90
CA ALA A 8 5.72 2.56 28.30
C ALA A 8 4.86 2.41 27.04
N ILE A 9 4.44 1.18 26.76
CA ILE A 9 3.47 0.87 25.71
C ILE A 9 2.08 1.19 26.28
N LEU A 10 1.54 2.34 25.86
CA LEU A 10 0.13 2.67 26.09
C LEU A 10 -0.71 1.92 25.05
N PHE A 11 -1.23 0.76 25.44
CA PHE A 11 -2.34 0.09 24.77
C PHE A 11 -3.60 0.96 24.89
N ILE A 12 -4.05 1.57 23.80
CA ILE A 12 -5.42 2.12 23.71
C ILE A 12 -6.28 1.05 23.03
N GLY A 13 -6.99 0.30 23.86
CA GLY A 13 -8.18 -0.45 23.48
C GLY A 13 -9.46 0.38 23.68
N MET A 14 -10.56 -0.13 23.13
CA MET A 14 -11.95 0.39 23.09
C MET A 14 -12.17 1.45 21.98
N SER A 15 -13.16 1.30 21.10
CA SER A 15 -14.56 1.01 21.39
C SER A 15 -15.28 0.20 20.30
N THR A 16 -16.13 -0.73 20.75
CA THR A 16 -17.15 -1.45 20.00
C THR A 16 -18.24 -0.53 19.47
N ILE A 17 -18.60 -0.65 18.18
CA ILE A 17 -19.98 -0.47 17.72
C ILE A 17 -20.32 -1.60 16.76
N ALA A 18 -21.25 -2.44 17.19
CA ALA A 18 -21.88 -3.48 16.41
C ALA A 18 -22.91 -2.86 15.45
N PHE A 19 -22.78 -3.17 14.16
CA PHE A 19 -23.91 -3.26 13.24
C PHE A 19 -23.68 -4.46 12.33
N ALA A 20 -24.04 -5.63 12.86
CA ALA A 20 -24.23 -6.84 12.09
C ALA A 20 -25.68 -6.85 11.59
N GLN A 21 -25.88 -6.57 10.29
CA GLN A 21 -27.08 -6.98 9.57
C GLN A 21 -26.71 -7.35 8.12
N GLN A 22 -26.69 -8.68 7.91
CA GLN A 22 -27.01 -9.45 6.70
C GLN A 22 -26.98 -8.73 5.34
N ASP A 23 -26.04 -9.12 4.45
CA ASP A 23 -26.39 -9.79 3.18
C ASP A 23 -25.13 -10.22 2.36
N ILE A 24 -25.13 -11.49 1.91
CA ILE A 24 -24.33 -12.09 0.82
C ILE A 24 -22.85 -11.65 0.68
N GLN A 25 -21.91 -12.45 1.19
CA GLN A 25 -20.45 -12.48 0.90
C GLN A 25 -19.86 -11.31 0.05
N LYS A 26 -20.07 -10.06 0.47
CA LYS A 26 -19.35 -8.91 -0.05
C LYS A 26 -18.08 -8.86 0.78
N LYS A 27 -16.98 -9.34 0.22
CA LYS A 27 -15.63 -9.08 0.72
C LYS A 27 -15.57 -7.59 1.10
N GLU A 28 -15.52 -7.30 2.40
CA GLU A 28 -15.63 -5.94 2.91
C GLU A 28 -14.66 -5.05 2.14
N ARG A 29 -15.18 -3.97 1.55
CA ARG A 29 -14.36 -3.06 0.76
C ARG A 29 -13.41 -2.35 1.73
N LYS A 30 -12.18 -2.87 1.83
CA LYS A 30 -11.10 -2.26 2.63
C LYS A 30 -11.08 -0.74 2.47
N THR A 31 -11.04 -0.02 3.59
CA THR A 31 -10.96 1.44 3.62
C THR A 31 -9.62 1.91 3.01
N PRO A 32 -9.51 3.18 2.56
CA PRO A 32 -8.22 3.76 2.18
C PRO A 32 -7.16 3.60 3.27
N GLU A 33 -7.56 3.73 4.53
CA GLU A 33 -6.75 3.57 5.72
C GLU A 33 -6.23 2.13 5.84
N ASP A 34 -7.09 1.12 5.70
CA ASP A 34 -6.68 -0.30 5.72
C ASP A 34 -5.73 -0.64 4.57
N LYS A 35 -5.98 -0.06 3.39
CA LYS A 35 -5.12 -0.25 2.21
C LYS A 35 -3.76 0.39 2.42
N ALA A 36 -3.71 1.61 2.96
CA ALA A 36 -2.47 2.31 3.29
C ALA A 36 -1.68 1.53 4.35
N GLN A 37 -2.36 1.02 5.38
CA GLN A 37 -1.76 0.20 6.41
C GLN A 37 -1.14 -1.08 5.82
N HIS A 38 -1.91 -1.81 5.01
CA HIS A 38 -1.42 -3.03 4.37
C HIS A 38 -0.19 -2.79 3.47
N VAL A 39 -0.19 -1.70 2.69
CA VAL A 39 0.97 -1.33 1.87
C VAL A 39 2.17 -1.01 2.75
N THR A 40 1.96 -0.25 3.83
CA THR A 40 3.00 0.12 4.79
C THR A 40 3.59 -1.10 5.48
N ASP A 41 2.76 -2.06 5.89
CA ASP A 41 3.22 -3.29 6.54
C ASP A 41 4.02 -4.17 5.58
N ALA A 42 3.58 -4.28 4.33
CA ALA A 42 4.31 -5.04 3.31
C ALA A 42 5.69 -4.43 3.03
N LEU A 43 5.77 -3.11 2.86
CA LEU A 43 7.04 -2.40 2.68
C LEU A 43 7.88 -2.44 3.96
N GLY A 44 7.25 -2.30 5.12
CA GLY A 44 7.88 -2.38 6.43
C GLY A 44 8.60 -3.70 6.65
N LYS A 45 7.99 -4.82 6.25
CA LYS A 45 8.60 -6.16 6.30
C LYS A 45 9.69 -6.35 5.26
N LYS A 46 9.47 -5.89 4.02
CA LYS A 46 10.42 -6.11 2.90
C LYS A 46 11.68 -5.26 3.00
N LEU A 47 11.55 -4.03 3.51
CA LEU A 47 12.63 -3.03 3.58
C LEU A 47 13.15 -2.81 5.00
N SER A 48 12.63 -3.54 5.99
CA SER A 48 12.96 -3.35 7.41
C SER A 48 12.84 -1.88 7.82
N LEU A 49 11.72 -1.25 7.50
CA LEU A 49 11.51 0.20 7.75
C LEU A 49 11.51 0.50 9.25
N THR A 50 12.13 1.62 9.63
CA THR A 50 12.02 2.17 10.99
C THR A 50 10.60 2.66 11.28
N ALA A 51 10.28 2.92 12.55
CA ALA A 51 8.98 3.47 12.94
C ALA A 51 8.67 4.79 12.21
N ASP A 52 9.64 5.69 12.14
CA ASP A 52 9.50 6.98 11.45
C ASP A 52 9.28 6.81 9.95
N GLN A 53 10.00 5.88 9.31
CA GLN A 53 9.81 5.59 7.90
C GLN A 53 8.44 4.98 7.63
N LYS A 54 7.96 4.07 8.49
CA LYS A 54 6.61 3.50 8.38
C LYS A 54 5.53 4.58 8.47
N SER A 55 5.65 5.51 9.43
CA SER A 55 4.70 6.62 9.57
C SER A 55 4.63 7.50 8.31
N LYS A 56 5.80 7.86 7.74
CA LYS A 56 5.86 8.63 6.49
C LYS A 56 5.30 7.85 5.29
N VAL A 57 5.65 6.57 5.15
CA VAL A 57 5.14 5.71 4.07
C VAL A 57 3.63 5.50 4.15
N TYR A 58 3.08 5.39 5.37
CA TYR A 58 1.64 5.35 5.60
C TYR A 58 0.95 6.62 5.12
N ALA A 59 1.44 7.79 5.54
CA ALA A 59 0.89 9.08 5.14
C ALA A 59 0.92 9.27 3.60
N ILE A 60 2.05 8.94 2.97
CA ILE A 60 2.21 8.97 1.51
C ILE A 60 1.21 8.02 0.82
N SER A 61 1.07 6.79 1.33
CA SER A 61 0.16 5.79 0.77
C SER A 61 -1.30 6.19 0.91
N LEU A 62 -1.69 6.73 2.07
CA LEU A 62 -3.04 7.21 2.34
C LEU A 62 -3.40 8.40 1.45
N GLY A 63 -2.49 9.37 1.29
CA GLY A 63 -2.67 10.51 0.41
C GLY A 63 -2.97 10.09 -1.03
N GLY A 64 -2.13 9.22 -1.61
CA GLY A 64 -2.34 8.73 -2.98
C GLY A 64 -3.63 7.91 -3.14
N LEU A 65 -4.04 7.17 -2.12
CA LEU A 65 -5.32 6.43 -2.14
C LEU A 65 -6.53 7.34 -2.05
N LYS A 66 -6.43 8.46 -1.33
CA LYS A 66 -7.49 9.47 -1.23
C LYS A 66 -7.61 10.27 -2.54
N ASN A 67 -6.50 10.64 -3.17
CA ASN A 67 -6.48 11.32 -4.47
C ASN A 67 -7.08 10.45 -5.57
N ASN A 68 -6.62 9.19 -5.70
CA ASN A 68 -7.16 8.25 -6.69
C ASN A 68 -8.66 7.97 -6.56
N LYS A 69 -9.26 8.14 -5.38
CA LYS A 69 -10.71 8.04 -5.19
C LYS A 69 -11.45 9.29 -5.64
N ARG A 70 -10.85 10.48 -5.51
CA ARG A 70 -11.42 11.75 -5.95
C ARG A 70 -11.39 11.87 -7.47
N ASP A 71 -10.31 11.43 -8.09
CA ASP A 71 -10.10 11.56 -9.54
C ASP A 71 -10.87 10.51 -10.36
N HIS A 72 -11.46 9.50 -9.70
CA HIS A 72 -12.36 8.55 -10.33
C HIS A 72 -13.80 9.05 -10.35
N ILE A 73 -14.23 9.55 -11.52
CA ILE A 73 -15.65 9.79 -11.79
C ILE A 73 -16.35 8.45 -12.04
N LYS A 74 -17.40 8.14 -11.27
CA LYS A 74 -18.19 6.91 -11.46
C LYS A 74 -18.74 6.86 -12.89
N GLY A 75 -18.51 5.75 -13.60
CA GLY A 75 -18.98 5.52 -14.96
C GLY A 75 -17.98 5.90 -16.05
N GLN A 76 -16.85 6.54 -15.72
CA GLN A 76 -15.78 6.82 -16.68
C GLN A 76 -14.61 5.85 -16.54
N LYS A 77 -13.96 5.56 -17.67
CA LYS A 77 -12.71 4.80 -17.65
C LYS A 77 -11.62 5.66 -16.99
N PRO A 78 -10.84 5.11 -16.04
CA PRO A 78 -9.71 5.83 -15.46
C PRO A 78 -8.75 6.29 -16.55
N ASP A 79 -8.33 7.55 -16.47
CA ASP A 79 -7.22 8.03 -17.28
C ASP A 79 -5.93 7.31 -16.82
N ARG A 80 -5.39 6.50 -17.73
CA ARG A 80 -4.17 5.72 -17.48
C ARG A 80 -2.95 6.61 -17.27
N SER A 81 -2.91 7.77 -17.92
CA SER A 81 -1.82 8.74 -17.80
C SER A 81 -1.80 9.33 -16.39
N LEU A 82 -2.96 9.81 -15.91
CA LEU A 82 -3.10 10.34 -14.56
C LEU A 82 -2.77 9.28 -13.49
N MET A 83 -3.27 8.06 -13.67
CA MET A 83 -2.96 6.98 -12.73
C MET A 83 -1.46 6.64 -12.72
N LYS A 84 -0.79 6.67 -13.87
CA LYS A 84 0.65 6.45 -13.97
C LYS A 84 1.43 7.57 -13.27
N ALA A 85 1.05 8.83 -13.50
CA ALA A 85 1.67 9.99 -12.87
C ALA A 85 1.56 9.95 -11.34
N GLU A 86 0.38 9.62 -10.80
CA GLU A 86 0.19 9.52 -9.34
C GLU A 86 0.97 8.34 -8.74
N LEU A 87 1.11 7.23 -9.47
CA LEU A 87 1.97 6.12 -9.06
C LEU A 87 3.44 6.51 -9.03
N GLU A 88 3.93 7.24 -10.03
CA GLU A 88 5.32 7.73 -10.10
C GLU A 88 5.60 8.77 -9.00
N LYS A 89 4.69 9.70 -8.77
CA LYS A 89 4.78 10.68 -7.69
C LYS A 89 4.88 10.00 -6.32
N ARG A 90 3.98 9.04 -6.05
CA ARG A 90 4.02 8.26 -4.80
C ARG A 90 5.33 7.50 -4.65
N ASP A 91 5.85 6.97 -5.74
CA ASP A 91 7.12 6.25 -5.76
C ASP A 91 8.31 7.14 -5.37
N GLN A 92 8.38 8.33 -5.94
CA GLN A 92 9.41 9.32 -5.61
C GLN A 92 9.34 9.75 -4.14
N GLN A 93 8.12 9.96 -3.62
CA GLN A 93 7.92 10.29 -2.21
C GLN A 93 8.38 9.16 -1.29
N ILE A 94 8.11 7.89 -1.64
CA ILE A 94 8.63 6.75 -0.87
C ILE A 94 10.15 6.71 -0.92
N LEU A 95 10.76 6.83 -2.12
CA LEU A 95 12.21 6.83 -2.29
C LEU A 95 12.91 7.91 -1.46
N ALA A 96 12.31 9.08 -1.29
CA ALA A 96 12.86 10.17 -0.47
C ALA A 96 12.95 9.83 1.03
N VAL A 97 12.16 8.86 1.51
CA VAL A 97 12.13 8.42 2.92
C VAL A 97 13.12 7.27 3.19
N LEU A 98 13.56 6.57 2.15
CA LEU A 98 14.41 5.39 2.25
C LEU A 98 15.90 5.76 2.28
N ASN A 99 16.69 4.94 2.97
CA ASN A 99 18.15 4.98 2.86
C ASN A 99 18.63 4.23 1.60
N THR A 100 19.94 4.27 1.32
CA THR A 100 20.53 3.69 0.10
C THR A 100 20.21 2.20 -0.05
N ASP A 101 20.39 1.39 0.99
CA ASP A 101 20.16 -0.06 0.93
C ASP A 101 18.68 -0.38 0.69
N GLN A 102 17.79 0.33 1.39
CA GLN A 102 16.35 0.20 1.23
C GLN A 102 15.88 0.59 -0.17
N LYS A 103 16.48 1.63 -0.80
CA LYS A 103 16.16 2.03 -2.18
C LYS A 103 16.46 0.89 -3.15
N THR A 104 17.60 0.22 -3.00
CA THR A 104 17.97 -0.93 -3.84
C THR A 104 16.97 -2.07 -3.71
N ILE A 105 16.61 -2.47 -2.48
CA ILE A 105 15.62 -3.53 -2.23
C ILE A 105 14.25 -3.13 -2.79
N TYR A 106 13.87 -1.86 -2.65
CA TYR A 106 12.59 -1.35 -3.14
C TYR A 106 12.50 -1.37 -4.67
N GLN A 107 13.55 -0.94 -5.38
CA GLN A 107 13.58 -1.01 -6.85
C GLN A 107 13.53 -2.45 -7.36
N GLN A 108 14.28 -3.35 -6.72
CA GLN A 108 14.26 -4.77 -7.06
C GLN A 108 12.86 -5.37 -6.85
N TRP A 109 12.22 -5.08 -5.71
CA TRP A 109 10.86 -5.51 -5.41
C TRP A 109 9.84 -5.00 -6.44
N LYS A 110 9.97 -3.75 -6.90
CA LYS A 110 9.12 -3.21 -7.97
C LYS A 110 9.28 -3.96 -9.29
N LYS A 111 10.53 -4.28 -9.67
CA LYS A 111 10.82 -5.04 -10.88
C LYS A 111 10.20 -6.43 -10.80
N GLU A 112 10.36 -7.13 -9.68
CA GLU A 112 9.73 -8.44 -9.42
C GLU A 112 8.20 -8.38 -9.52
N LYS A 113 7.58 -7.34 -8.94
CA LYS A 113 6.14 -7.13 -9.06
C LYS A 113 5.70 -6.89 -10.50
N MET A 114 6.45 -6.10 -11.26
CA MET A 114 6.15 -5.84 -12.67
C MET A 114 6.24 -7.12 -13.50
N GLU A 115 7.31 -7.90 -13.34
CA GLU A 115 7.48 -9.16 -14.07
C GLU A 115 6.42 -10.20 -13.68
N SER A 116 6.09 -10.30 -12.40
CA SER A 116 4.99 -11.13 -11.93
C SER A 116 3.66 -10.72 -12.60
N MET A 117 3.34 -9.42 -12.66
CA MET A 117 2.14 -8.95 -13.34
C MET A 117 2.14 -9.26 -14.85
N LYS A 118 3.29 -9.13 -15.52
CA LYS A 118 3.43 -9.48 -16.95
C LYS A 118 3.19 -10.98 -17.17
N LYS A 119 3.74 -11.84 -16.32
CA LYS A 119 3.57 -13.30 -16.40
C LYS A 119 2.10 -13.69 -16.26
N HIS A 120 1.42 -13.22 -15.21
CA HIS A 120 -0.01 -13.51 -15.01
C HIS A 120 -0.88 -13.01 -16.17
N ARG A 121 -0.56 -11.86 -16.77
CA ARG A 121 -1.24 -11.37 -17.98
C ARG A 121 -1.02 -12.27 -19.19
N LYS A 122 0.17 -12.85 -19.34
CA LYS A 122 0.50 -13.77 -20.44
C LYS A 122 -0.22 -15.10 -20.27
N ASP A 123 -0.30 -15.61 -19.04
CA ASP A 123 -0.93 -16.89 -18.73
C ASP A 123 -2.46 -16.81 -18.95
N ASN A 124 -3.13 -15.77 -18.47
CA ASN A 124 -4.57 -15.57 -18.74
C ASN A 124 -4.87 -15.45 -20.25
N ARG A 125 -4.00 -14.78 -21.03
CA ARG A 125 -4.18 -14.69 -22.49
C ARG A 125 -3.97 -16.01 -23.23
N ARG A 126 -3.31 -16.99 -22.61
CA ARG A 126 -3.09 -18.32 -23.17
C ARG A 126 -4.26 -19.25 -22.87
N THR A 127 -4.84 -19.15 -21.67
CA THR A 127 -6.03 -19.92 -21.30
C THR A 127 -7.27 -19.50 -22.08
N ASP A 128 -7.38 -18.23 -22.48
CA ASP A 128 -8.50 -17.73 -23.29
C ASP A 128 -8.42 -18.12 -24.78
N LYS A 129 -7.33 -18.77 -25.22
CA LYS A 129 -7.08 -19.17 -26.63
C LYS A 129 -7.19 -20.68 -26.88
N ILE A 130 -7.58 -21.45 -25.86
CA ILE A 130 -7.85 -22.90 -25.92
C ILE A 130 -9.36 -23.07 -25.75
#